data_AF-A0A6G3XQ28-F1
#
_entry.id   AF-A0A6G3XQ28-F1
#
_cell.length_a   1.000
_cell.length_b   1.000
_cell.length_c   1.000
_cell.angle_alpha   90.00
_cell.angle_beta   90.00
_cell.angle_gamma   90.00
#
_symmetry.space_group_name_H-M   'P 1'
#
loop_
_entity.id
_entity.type
_entity.pdbx_description
1 polymer ?
#
loop_
_entity_poly.entity_id
_entity_poly.type
_entity_poly.pdbx_seq_one_letter_code
_entity_poly.pdbx_strand_id
1 'polypeptide(L)' 'KSRWINLSGASGHAFNAHYTDQTDKWVDGELLDWSFGKEAVDASTVDTLTLKP' A
#
# COMPACT_ATOMS: atom_id res chain seq x y z
N LYS A 1 -10.49 -4.80 13.12
CA LYS A 1 -9.37 -4.84 12.16
C LYS A 1 -9.27 -3.46 11.53
N SER A 2 -8.08 -2.86 11.52
CA SER A 2 -7.88 -1.51 10.96
C SER A 2 -7.84 -1.57 9.44
N ARG A 3 -8.28 -0.49 8.79
CA ARG A 3 -8.33 -0.35 7.33
C ARG A 3 -7.97 1.07 6.91
N TRP A 4 -7.57 1.26 5.67
CA TRP A 4 -7.05 2.52 5.16
C TRP A 4 -7.19 2.65 3.64
N ILE A 5 -6.98 3.85 3.11
CA ILE A 5 -6.90 4.12 1.68
C ILE A 5 -6.13 5.42 1.43
N ASN A 6 -5.41 5.51 0.31
CA ASN A 6 -4.91 6.77 -0.25
C ASN A 6 -5.89 7.30 -1.30
N LEU A 7 -5.93 8.63 -1.51
CA LEU A 7 -6.70 9.23 -2.62
C LEU A 7 -6.23 8.74 -4.00
N SER A 8 -4.93 8.42 -4.16
CA SER A 8 -4.36 7.91 -5.41
C SER A 8 -3.62 6.58 -5.24
N GLY A 9 -2.41 6.61 -4.71
CA GLY A 9 -1.51 5.48 -4.57
C GLY A 9 -0.34 5.88 -3.69
N ALA A 10 0.52 4.92 -3.33
CA ALA A 10 1.63 5.18 -2.39
C ALA A 10 2.82 5.91 -3.05
N SER A 11 2.95 5.87 -4.37
CA SER A 11 4.07 6.46 -5.10
C SER A 11 3.74 7.83 -5.69
N GLY A 12 4.70 8.75 -5.63
CA GLY A 12 4.63 10.06 -6.31
C GLY A 12 5.25 10.08 -7.71
N HIS A 13 5.84 8.98 -8.18
CA HIS A 13 6.46 8.91 -9.50
C HIS A 13 5.41 8.61 -10.57
N ALA A 14 5.22 9.52 -11.53
CA ALA A 14 4.11 9.54 -12.49
C ALA A 14 3.86 8.24 -13.30
N PHE A 15 4.86 7.36 -13.42
CA PHE A 15 4.76 6.11 -14.17
C PHE A 15 4.99 4.86 -13.31
N ASN A 16 5.04 5.01 -11.98
CA ASN A 16 5.12 3.88 -11.07
C ASN A 16 3.76 3.18 -10.98
N ALA A 17 3.77 1.85 -10.86
CA ALA A 17 2.55 1.04 -10.76
C ALA A 17 1.64 1.47 -9.59
N HIS A 18 2.21 2.01 -8.51
CA HIS A 18 1.49 2.47 -7.32
C HIS A 18 1.21 3.98 -7.32
N TYR A 19 1.15 4.63 -8.49
CA TYR A 19 0.84 6.06 -8.60
C TYR A 19 -0.66 6.35 -8.41
N THR A 20 -1.52 5.47 -8.93
CA THR A 20 -3.00 5.64 -8.95
C THR A 20 -3.77 4.34 -8.66
N ASP A 21 -3.09 3.30 -8.18
CA ASP A 21 -3.64 1.95 -7.99
C ASP A 21 -4.73 1.85 -6.90
N GLN A 22 -4.92 2.88 -6.10
CA GLN A 22 -5.98 2.98 -5.10
C GLN A 22 -7.09 3.98 -5.48
N THR A 23 -6.97 4.71 -6.60
CA THR A 23 -7.95 5.74 -6.98
C THR A 23 -9.35 5.18 -7.15
N ASP A 24 -9.52 4.11 -7.93
CA ASP A 24 -10.86 3.53 -8.17
C ASP A 24 -11.47 3.00 -6.86
N LYS A 25 -10.63 2.41 -6.00
CA LYS A 25 -11.05 1.93 -4.66
C LYS A 25 -11.53 3.07 -3.77
N TRP A 26 -10.84 4.20 -3.79
CA TRP A 26 -11.26 5.39 -3.07
C TRP A 26 -12.59 5.93 -3.59
N VAL A 27 -12.78 5.97 -4.93
CA VAL A 27 -14.04 6.39 -5.56
C VAL A 27 -15.21 5.51 -5.10
N ASP A 28 -14.98 4.21 -5.00
CA ASP A 28 -15.99 3.23 -4.58
C ASP A 28 -16.17 3.15 -3.04
N GLY A 29 -15.41 3.92 -2.26
CA GLY A 29 -15.43 3.88 -0.79
C GLY A 29 -14.85 2.59 -0.19
N GLU A 30 -14.07 1.84 -0.97
CA GLU A 30 -13.36 0.66 -0.50
C GLU A 30 -12.16 1.03 0.37
N LEU A 31 -11.81 0.13 1.29
CA LEU A 31 -10.64 0.25 2.14
C LEU A 31 -9.77 -1.00 2.05
N LEU A 32 -8.46 -0.80 2.01
CA LEU A 32 -7.46 -1.85 2.12
C LEU A 32 -7.25 -2.25 3.58
N ASP A 33 -6.86 -3.50 3.80
CA ASP A 33 -6.53 -3.99 5.14
C ASP A 33 -5.20 -3.37 5.60
N TRP A 34 -5.12 -3.05 6.90
CA TRP A 34 -3.90 -2.56 7.53
C TRP A 34 -3.17 -3.71 8.24
N SER A 35 -2.14 -4.24 7.60
CA SER A 35 -1.27 -5.26 8.21
C SER A 35 -0.57 -4.71 9.45
N PHE A 36 -0.71 -5.39 10.59
CA PHE A 36 -0.05 -5.05 11.84
C PHE A 36 0.52 -6.31 12.50
N GLY A 37 1.75 -6.21 13.02
CA GLY A 37 2.52 -7.34 13.53
C GLY A 37 3.39 -7.99 12.46
N LYS A 38 4.49 -8.62 12.89
CA LYS A 38 5.55 -9.13 11.99
C LYS A 38 5.01 -10.09 10.94
N GLU A 39 4.25 -11.11 11.35
CA GLU A 39 3.75 -12.16 10.46
C GLU A 39 2.83 -11.59 9.36
N ALA A 40 1.92 -10.69 9.72
CA ALA A 40 1.00 -10.08 8.77
C ALA A 40 1.73 -9.14 7.80
N VAL A 41 2.70 -8.36 8.29
CA VAL A 41 3.53 -7.49 7.44
C VAL A 41 4.35 -8.32 6.47
N ASP A 42 5.04 -9.36 6.95
CA ASP A 42 5.84 -10.27 6.11
C ASP A 42 4.96 -10.91 5.02
N ALA A 43 3.76 -11.39 5.37
CA ALA A 43 2.84 -12.01 4.43
C ALA A 43 2.31 -11.05 3.34
N SER A 44 2.17 -9.76 3.66
CA SER A 44 1.70 -8.74 2.69
C SER A 44 2.82 -8.05 1.91
N THR A 45 4.09 -8.32 2.22
CA THR A 45 5.25 -7.63 1.63
C THR A 45 5.53 -8.16 0.23
N VAL A 46 5.65 -7.26 -0.75
CA VAL A 46 6.05 -7.60 -2.14
C VAL A 46 7.55 -7.41 -2.35
N ASP A 47 8.08 -6.26 -1.91
CA ASP A 47 9.50 -5.89 -2.06
C ASP A 47 10.14 -5.61 -0.70
N THR A 48 11.42 -5.95 -0.54
CA THR A 48 12.21 -5.64 0.68
C THR A 48 13.58 -5.11 0.31
N LEU A 49 14.01 -4.05 0.99
CA LEU A 49 15.34 -3.46 0.85
C LEU A 49 16.04 -3.43 2.21
N THR A 50 17.25 -3.99 2.30
CA THR A 50 18.12 -3.84 3.47
C THR A 50 19.19 -2.78 3.17
N LEU A 51 19.20 -1.72 3.98
CA LEU A 51 20.24 -0.70 3.92
C LEU A 51 21.42 -1.11 4.81
N LYS A 52 22.62 -1.09 4.25
CA LYS A 52 23.88 -1.32 4.97
C LYS A 52 24.73 -0.05 4.89
N PRO A 53 25.48 0.29 5.95
CA PRO A 53 26.44 1.39 5.92
C PRO A 53 27.50 1.23 4.83
#